data_AF-A0A067GNS6-F1
#
_entry.id   AF-A0A067GNS6-F1
#
_cell.length_a   1.000
_cell.length_b   1.000
_cell.length_c   1.000
_cell.angle_alpha   90.00
_cell.angle_beta   90.00
_cell.angle_gamma   90.00
#
_symmetry.space_group_name_H-M   'P 1'
#
loop_
_entity.id
_entity.type
_entity.pdbx_description
1 polymer ?
#
loop_
_entity_poly.entity_id
_entity_poly.type
_entity_poly.pdbx_seq_one_letter_code
_entity_poly.pdbx_strand_id
1 'polypeptide(L)'
;QEGNESSETEAIKAKIISHPQYSSLLEAYVDCQKVGAPPEVVARLAAARQEFESRQRSSLNSRDSTNKDPELDQFMEAYYDMLVKYREELTRPIQEAMDFIRRIETQLNMLSNGPVRIFNSTGN
;
A
#
# COMPACT_ATOMS: atom_id res chain seq x y z
N GLN A 1 -9.26 -36.48 3.34
CA GLN A 1 -8.23 -36.24 2.31
C GLN A 1 -7.85 -34.77 2.42
N GLU A 2 -7.08 -34.40 3.44
CA GLU A 2 -6.80 -32.97 3.79
C GLU A 2 -5.29 -32.64 3.73
N GLY A 3 -4.42 -33.64 3.59
CA GLY A 3 -2.96 -33.44 3.58
C GLY A 3 -2.38 -33.00 2.22
N ASN A 4 -3.14 -33.07 1.13
CA ASN A 4 -2.60 -32.83 -0.22
C ASN A 4 -2.73 -31.35 -0.67
N GLU A 5 -3.84 -30.68 -0.33
CA GLU A 5 -4.10 -29.28 -0.71
C GLU A 5 -3.15 -28.29 -0.02
N SER A 6 -2.79 -28.55 1.25
CA SER A 6 -1.81 -27.72 1.96
C SER A 6 -0.41 -27.83 1.35
N SER A 7 -0.03 -28.98 0.78
CA SER A 7 1.29 -29.15 0.17
C SER A 7 1.39 -28.46 -1.19
N GLU A 8 0.31 -28.49 -1.97
CA GLU A 8 0.24 -27.86 -3.28
C GLU A 8 0.24 -26.32 -3.18
N THR A 9 -0.51 -25.77 -2.22
CA THR A 9 -0.54 -24.33 -1.96
C THR A 9 0.83 -23.80 -1.53
N GLU A 10 1.56 -24.53 -0.68
CA GLU A 10 2.94 -24.15 -0.30
C GLU A 10 3.92 -24.25 -1.48
N ALA A 11 3.76 -25.22 -2.38
CA ALA A 11 4.57 -25.30 -3.60
C ALA A 11 4.31 -24.11 -4.53
N ILE A 12 3.06 -23.69 -4.69
CA ILE A 12 2.68 -22.51 -5.48
C ILE A 12 3.25 -21.24 -4.85
N LYS A 13 3.11 -21.06 -3.54
CA LYS A 13 3.71 -19.91 -2.82
C LYS A 13 5.22 -19.87 -2.99
N ALA A 14 5.89 -21.02 -2.87
CA ALA A 14 7.33 -21.11 -3.09
C ALA A 14 7.71 -20.67 -4.51
N LYS A 15 6.97 -21.13 -5.54
CA LYS A 15 7.18 -20.65 -6.92
C LYS A 15 7.03 -19.13 -7.03
N ILE A 16 5.95 -18.56 -6.49
CA ILE A 16 5.68 -17.10 -6.51
C ILE A 16 6.78 -16.31 -5.80
N ILE A 17 7.14 -16.65 -4.56
CA ILE A 17 8.17 -15.96 -3.75
C ILE A 17 9.53 -16.00 -4.45
N SER A 18 9.76 -17.08 -5.16
CA SER A 18 11.00 -17.29 -5.88
C SER A 18 11.01 -16.52 -7.22
N HIS A 19 9.88 -16.07 -7.75
CA HIS A 19 9.81 -15.46 -9.07
C HIS A 19 10.63 -14.15 -9.16
N PRO A 20 11.38 -13.89 -10.27
CA PRO A 20 12.16 -12.66 -10.42
C PRO A 20 11.36 -11.36 -10.29
N GLN A 21 10.08 -11.39 -10.67
CA GLN A 21 9.19 -10.22 -10.57
C GLN A 21 8.55 -10.05 -9.17
N TYR A 22 8.76 -10.99 -8.23
CA TYR A 22 8.12 -10.95 -6.92
C TYR A 22 8.47 -9.68 -6.13
N SER A 23 9.70 -9.19 -6.23
CA SER A 23 10.11 -7.95 -5.58
C SER A 23 9.31 -6.74 -6.07
N SER A 24 9.07 -6.63 -7.38
CA SER A 24 8.30 -5.53 -7.99
C SER A 24 6.81 -5.63 -7.66
N LEU A 25 6.28 -6.85 -7.60
CA LEU A 25 4.89 -7.09 -7.18
C LEU A 25 4.68 -6.73 -5.70
N LEU A 26 5.61 -7.13 -4.84
CA LEU A 26 5.59 -6.78 -3.42
C LEU A 26 5.71 -5.25 -3.23
N GLU A 27 6.51 -4.57 -4.04
CA GLU A 27 6.58 -3.11 -4.08
C GLU A 27 5.22 -2.48 -4.35
N ALA A 28 4.58 -2.85 -5.47
CA ALA A 28 3.28 -2.32 -5.84
C ALA A 28 2.23 -2.56 -4.74
N TYR A 29 2.26 -3.74 -4.12
CA TYR A 29 1.39 -4.07 -3.00
C TYR A 29 1.63 -3.18 -1.78
N VAL A 30 2.89 -3.02 -1.37
CA VAL A 30 3.27 -2.16 -0.25
C VAL A 30 2.88 -0.71 -0.52
N ASP A 31 3.00 -0.24 -1.76
CA ASP A 31 2.60 1.11 -2.13
C ASP A 31 1.09 1.32 -2.09
N CYS A 32 0.29 0.30 -2.40
CA CYS A 32 -1.15 0.34 -2.13
C CYS A 32 -1.43 0.56 -0.63
N GLN A 33 -0.72 -0.17 0.24
CA GLN A 33 -0.92 -0.07 1.70
C GLN A 33 -0.49 1.28 2.29
N LYS A 34 0.39 2.02 1.61
CA LYS A 34 0.79 3.36 2.03
C LYS A 34 -0.27 4.42 1.73
N VAL A 35 -1.22 4.16 0.84
CA VAL A 35 -2.25 5.13 0.44
C VAL A 35 -3.15 5.44 1.65
N GLY A 36 -3.06 6.66 2.16
CA GLY A 36 -3.80 7.11 3.35
C GLY A 36 -3.25 6.62 4.69
N ALA A 37 -2.15 5.87 4.71
CA ALA A 37 -1.54 5.41 5.95
C ALA A 37 -0.82 6.55 6.69
N PRO A 38 -0.80 6.53 8.03
CA PRO A 38 -0.03 7.50 8.80
C PRO A 38 1.49 7.32 8.59
N PRO A 39 2.30 8.36 8.81
CA PRO A 39 3.75 8.33 8.54
C PRO A 39 4.49 7.18 9.24
N GLU A 40 4.09 6.84 10.47
CA GLU A 40 4.66 5.73 11.22
C GLU A 40 4.44 4.37 10.52
N VAL A 41 3.25 4.14 9.99
CA VAL A 41 2.91 2.91 9.27
C VAL A 41 3.67 2.84 7.96
N VAL A 42 3.77 3.96 7.22
CA VAL A 42 4.56 4.05 5.99
C VAL A 42 6.03 3.71 6.25
N ALA A 43 6.61 4.23 7.33
CA ALA A 43 8.00 3.96 7.72
C ALA A 43 8.20 2.47 8.06
N ARG A 44 7.27 1.87 8.81
CA ARG A 44 7.32 0.43 9.15
C ARG A 44 7.22 -0.45 7.90
N LEU A 45 6.33 -0.11 6.97
CA LEU A 45 6.20 -0.82 5.68
C LEU A 45 7.47 -0.72 4.84
N ALA A 46 8.10 0.46 4.79
CA ALA A 46 9.36 0.68 4.09
C ALA A 46 10.51 -0.14 4.72
N ALA A 47 10.61 -0.16 6.04
CA ALA A 47 11.63 -0.93 6.76
C ALA A 47 11.47 -2.45 6.55
N ALA A 48 10.23 -2.97 6.66
CA ALA A 48 9.95 -4.38 6.42
C ALA A 48 10.32 -4.81 5.00
N ARG A 49 10.06 -3.95 4.00
CA ARG A 49 10.46 -4.20 2.62
C ARG A 49 11.98 -4.19 2.45
N GLN A 50 12.68 -3.20 3.03
CA GLN A 50 14.14 -3.13 2.96
C GLN A 50 14.78 -4.38 3.58
N GLU A 51 14.24 -4.86 4.70
CA GLU A 51 14.68 -6.10 5.33
C GLU A 51 14.48 -7.30 4.39
N PHE A 52 13.30 -7.42 3.75
CA PHE A 52 13.03 -8.47 2.78
C PHE A 52 14.02 -8.45 1.61
N GLU A 53 14.27 -7.29 1.01
CA GLU A 53 15.23 -7.18 -0.09
C GLU A 53 16.66 -7.53 0.34
N SER A 54 17.06 -7.20 1.57
CA SER A 54 18.37 -7.58 2.11
C SER A 54 18.53 -9.09 2.24
N ARG A 55 17.48 -9.78 2.70
CA ARG A 55 17.42 -11.25 2.82
C ARG A 55 17.36 -11.93 1.45
N GLN A 56 16.69 -11.32 0.47
CA GLN A 56 16.69 -11.84 -0.88
C GLN A 56 18.06 -11.70 -1.53
N ARG A 57 18.71 -10.53 -1.44
CA ARG A 57 20.05 -10.31 -2.00
C ARG A 57 21.09 -11.28 -1.45
N SER A 58 21.02 -11.66 -0.18
CA SER A 58 21.92 -12.67 0.40
C SER A 58 21.63 -14.10 -0.09
N SER A 59 20.41 -14.38 -0.55
CA SER A 59 19.98 -15.68 -1.08
C SER A 59 20.21 -15.84 -2.60
N LEU A 60 20.53 -14.78 -3.34
CA LEU A 60 20.65 -14.79 -4.81
C LEU A 60 21.90 -15.52 -5.35
N ASN A 61 22.76 -16.08 -4.49
CA ASN A 61 23.96 -16.82 -4.92
C ASN A 61 23.67 -18.24 -5.46
N SER A 62 22.39 -18.66 -5.55
CA SER A 62 22.04 -19.98 -6.04
C SER A 62 20.73 -19.94 -6.82
N ARG A 63 20.75 -19.42 -8.04
CA ARG A 63 19.60 -19.51 -8.95
C ARG A 63 20.04 -19.78 -10.38
N ASP A 64 20.40 -21.03 -10.59
CA ASP A 64 20.40 -21.66 -11.90
C ASP A 64 18.95 -22.06 -12.26
N SER A 65 18.64 -22.03 -13.56
CA SER A 65 17.44 -22.56 -14.22
C SER A 65 16.08 -21.91 -13.92
N THR A 66 15.80 -20.85 -14.68
CA THR A 66 14.44 -20.48 -15.12
C THR A 66 13.73 -21.68 -15.75
N ASN A 67 12.93 -22.41 -14.96
CA ASN A 67 11.74 -23.06 -15.51
C ASN A 67 10.77 -21.94 -15.89
N LYS A 68 10.66 -21.67 -17.20
CA LYS A 68 9.69 -20.71 -17.72
C LYS A 68 8.30 -21.30 -17.51
N ASP A 69 7.58 -20.74 -16.55
CA ASP A 69 6.19 -21.08 -16.24
C ASP A 69 5.35 -19.91 -16.79
N PRO A 70 4.90 -19.96 -18.06
CA PRO A 70 4.28 -18.81 -18.72
C PRO A 70 2.95 -18.39 -18.07
N GLU A 71 2.28 -19.33 -17.40
CA GLU A 71 1.06 -19.03 -16.62
C GLU A 71 1.42 -18.22 -15.38
N LEU A 72 2.50 -18.58 -14.68
CA LEU A 72 3.02 -17.80 -13.57
C LEU A 72 3.51 -16.42 -14.03
N ASP A 73 4.24 -16.34 -15.14
CA ASP A 73 4.69 -15.07 -15.73
C ASP A 73 3.49 -14.14 -15.99
N GLN A 74 2.45 -14.65 -16.64
CA GLN A 74 1.22 -13.90 -16.92
C GLN A 74 0.50 -13.47 -15.64
N PHE A 75 0.42 -14.35 -14.64
CA PHE A 75 -0.16 -14.02 -13.35
C PHE A 75 0.58 -12.87 -12.65
N MET A 76 1.91 -12.94 -12.62
CA MET A 76 2.75 -11.95 -11.96
C MET A 76 2.59 -10.57 -12.60
N GLU A 77 2.53 -10.50 -13.93
CA GLU A 77 2.29 -9.27 -14.70
C GLU A 77 0.87 -8.73 -14.49
N ALA A 78 -0.16 -9.57 -14.67
CA ALA A 78 -1.55 -9.15 -14.52
C ALA A 78 -1.88 -8.67 -13.11
N TYR A 79 -1.32 -9.33 -12.08
CA TYR A 79 -1.52 -8.93 -10.69
C TYR A 79 -0.77 -7.63 -10.37
N TYR A 80 0.44 -7.45 -10.90
CA TYR A 80 1.16 -6.18 -10.78
C TYR A 80 0.34 -5.02 -11.37
N ASP A 81 -0.16 -5.16 -12.61
CA ASP A 81 -0.97 -4.15 -13.27
C ASP A 81 -2.26 -3.84 -12.50
N MET A 82 -2.90 -4.87 -11.96
CA MET A 82 -4.06 -4.70 -11.08
C MET A 82 -3.71 -3.85 -9.86
N LEU A 83 -2.59 -4.12 -9.18
CA LEU A 83 -2.16 -3.35 -8.00
C LEU A 83 -1.87 -1.89 -8.34
N VAL A 84 -1.23 -1.62 -9.49
CA VAL A 84 -0.98 -0.23 -9.93
C VAL A 84 -2.28 0.52 -10.13
N LYS A 85 -3.24 -0.07 -10.86
CA LYS A 85 -4.57 0.53 -11.07
C LYS A 85 -5.32 0.72 -9.75
N TYR A 86 -5.27 -0.28 -8.88
CA TYR A 86 -5.90 -0.22 -7.57
C TYR A 86 -5.36 0.92 -6.73
N ARG A 87 -4.03 1.13 -6.71
CA ARG A 87 -3.40 2.27 -6.03
C ARG A 87 -3.89 3.60 -6.57
N GLU A 88 -4.00 3.75 -7.89
CA GLU A 88 -4.50 4.98 -8.53
C GLU A 88 -5.95 5.26 -8.12
N GLU A 89 -6.80 4.23 -8.15
CA GLU A 89 -8.20 4.30 -7.73
C GLU A 89 -8.36 4.62 -6.25
N LEU A 90 -7.47 4.12 -5.38
CA LEU A 90 -7.45 4.46 -3.95
C LEU A 90 -6.96 5.89 -3.67
N THR A 91 -5.98 6.36 -4.44
CA THR A 91 -5.32 7.64 -4.16
C THR A 91 -6.29 8.81 -4.26
N ARG A 92 -7.15 8.80 -5.29
CA ARG A 92 -8.12 9.87 -5.54
C ARG A 92 -9.10 10.12 -4.38
N PRO A 93 -9.90 9.15 -3.91
CA PRO A 93 -10.87 9.38 -2.84
C PRO A 93 -10.21 9.79 -1.53
N ILE A 94 -9.02 9.26 -1.22
CA ILE A 94 -8.29 9.67 -0.01
C ILE A 94 -7.83 11.12 -0.12
N GLN A 95 -7.27 11.52 -1.27
CA GLN A 95 -6.84 12.89 -1.48
C GLN A 95 -8.02 13.87 -1.41
N GLU A 96 -9.15 13.53 -2.04
CA GLU A 96 -10.39 14.32 -1.99
C GLU A 96 -10.90 14.47 -0.55
N ALA A 97 -10.90 13.38 0.23
CA ALA A 97 -11.30 13.42 1.64
C ALA A 97 -10.36 14.27 2.50
N MET A 98 -9.04 14.12 2.31
CA MET A 98 -8.03 14.92 3.01
C MET A 98 -8.19 16.42 2.73
N ASP A 99 -8.42 16.78 1.47
CA ASP A 99 -8.64 18.18 1.08
C ASP A 99 -9.95 18.72 1.63
N PHE A 100 -11.02 17.91 1.66
CA PHE A 100 -12.26 18.27 2.33
C PHE A 100 -12.04 18.54 3.82
N ILE A 101 -11.36 17.65 4.53
CA ILE A 101 -11.08 17.80 5.97
C ILE A 101 -10.27 19.07 6.24
N ARG A 102 -9.21 19.34 5.47
CA ARG A 102 -8.40 20.56 5.60
C ARG A 102 -9.21 21.84 5.39
N ARG A 103 -10.17 21.82 4.44
CA ARG A 103 -11.08 22.96 4.24
C ARG A 103 -11.97 23.20 5.46
N ILE A 104 -12.54 22.14 6.02
CA ILE A 104 -13.35 22.23 7.25
C ILE A 104 -12.51 22.73 8.42
N GLU A 105 -11.31 22.19 8.62
CA GLU A 105 -10.38 22.62 9.67
C GLU A 105 -10.06 24.12 9.55
N THR A 106 -9.83 24.60 8.32
CA THR A 106 -9.60 26.03 8.05
C THR A 106 -10.80 26.88 8.45
N GLN A 107 -12.02 26.46 8.08
CA GLN A 107 -13.25 27.18 8.43
C GLN A 107 -13.47 27.22 9.95
N LEU A 108 -13.23 26.12 10.66
CA LEU A 108 -13.33 26.06 12.11
C LEU A 108 -12.31 26.97 12.80
N ASN A 109 -11.07 26.98 12.32
CA ASN A 109 -10.03 27.86 12.85
C ASN A 109 -10.36 29.35 12.65
N MET A 110 -10.99 29.71 11.52
CA MET A 110 -11.45 31.08 11.29
C MET A 110 -12.57 31.48 12.25
N LEU A 111 -13.49 30.57 12.58
CA LEU A 111 -14.57 30.83 13.55
C LEU A 111 -14.01 30.96 14.97
N SER A 112 -13.06 30.09 15.35
CA SER A 112 -12.43 30.11 16.68
C SER A 112 -11.59 31.36 16.92
N ASN A 113 -10.93 31.88 15.88
CA ASN A 113 -10.04 33.05 15.97
C ASN A 113 -10.74 34.36 15.54
N GLY A 114 -12.01 34.30 15.16
CA GLY A 114 -12.82 35.47 14.84
C GLY A 114 -13.21 36.25 16.09
N PRO A 115 -13.33 37.59 16.03
CA PRO A 115 -13.75 38.37 17.18
C PRO A 115 -15.18 37.96 17.58
N VAL A 116 -15.34 37.45 18.80
CA VAL A 116 -16.65 37.17 19.41
C VAL A 116 -17.38 38.52 19.57
N ARG A 117 -18.22 38.89 18.60
CA ARG A 117 -19.17 40.00 18.78
C ARG A 117 -20.30 39.50 19.66
N ILE A 118 -20.10 39.58 20.98
CA ILE A 118 -21.21 39.52 21.92
C ILE A 118 -22.03 40.78 21.68
N PHE A 119 -23.15 40.65 20.95
CA PHE A 119 -24.10 41.73 20.81
C PHE A 119 -24.73 42.00 22.18
N ASN A 120 -24.22 43.02 22.89
CA ASN A 120 -24.95 43.59 24.02
C ASN A 120 -26.13 44.39 23.44
N SER A 121 -27.31 43.78 23.47
CA SER A 121 -28.56 44.48 23.25
C SER A 121 -28.90 45.24 24.54
N THR A 122 -28.51 46.50 24.64
CA THR A 122 -29.12 47.42 25.60
C THR A 122 -30.04 48.34 24.82
N GLY A 123 -31.30 47.92 24.73
CA GLY A 123 -32.40 48.77 24.31
C GLY A 123 -32.78 49.77 25.40
N ASN A 124 -33.25 50.92 24.92
CA ASN A 124 -33.89 52.07 25.59
C ASN A 124 -33.04 52.91 26.55
#